data_AF-G5ABA5-F1
#
_entry.id   AF-G5ABA5-F1
#
_cell.length_a   1.000
_cell.length_b   1.000
_cell.length_c   1.000
_cell.angle_alpha   90.00
_cell.angle_beta   90.00
_cell.angle_gamma   90.00
#
_symmetry.space_group_name_H-M   'P 1'
#
loop_
_entity.id
_entity.type
_entity.pdbx_description
1 polymer ?
#
loop_
_entity_poly.entity_id
_entity_poly.type
_entity_poly.pdbx_seq_one_letter_code
_entity_poly.pdbx_strand_id
1 'polypeptide(L)'
;DEDCDAAGAKRRLFRFKPAFDVVLVREVIRCFPWAAGYGRTRSAWMSVATRVQSTLESMKGVAFTRGSALDHAIVKRRVDMLLEAFRKNEMAGLRGSGTPEEFDMRNKLLAILARVVDEQTLNKGAMREKRVQAALQVALRNLAELEGTAGMVVPPSVGLTPPPAAASTPPAPSTPLMPIAPAPVAVAAVPSRASPSPSPVPQNVQQSTSVQQNGSNKRPLRAPVVAVAGAAGSQEMKRARVEKTVVTVDSALSFEERKLRLEERRVALEEERLAWEKQKAQQEGKERQALLDVLSTQGSLVTELLAHLRSTKMAMNTH
;
A
#
# COMPACT_ATOMS: atom_id res chain seq x y z
N ASP A 1 8.84 -41.50 37.57
CA ASP A 1 8.42 -41.61 36.16
C ASP A 1 6.94 -41.30 36.09
N GLU A 2 6.58 -40.11 35.60
CA GLU A 2 5.21 -39.74 35.26
C GLU A 2 5.17 -39.30 33.80
N ASP A 3 4.21 -39.88 33.08
CA ASP A 3 4.26 -40.22 31.67
C ASP A 3 4.28 -39.05 30.68
N CYS A 4 5.07 -39.30 29.63
CA CYS A 4 5.21 -38.54 28.40
C CYS A 4 3.96 -38.71 27.50
N ASP A 5 3.05 -37.73 27.49
CA ASP A 5 1.91 -37.75 26.55
C ASP A 5 1.70 -36.40 25.84
N ALA A 6 2.70 -35.95 25.08
CA ALA A 6 2.63 -34.71 24.27
C ALA A 6 3.16 -34.87 22.84
N ALA A 7 3.19 -36.09 22.29
CA ALA A 7 3.70 -36.36 20.95
C ALA A 7 2.57 -36.55 19.92
N GLY A 8 1.86 -35.47 19.58
CA GLY A 8 0.83 -35.54 18.52
C GLY A 8 0.21 -34.23 18.06
N ALA A 9 0.47 -33.11 18.73
CA ALA A 9 -0.04 -31.82 18.30
C ALA A 9 0.66 -31.37 17.01
N LYS A 10 0.02 -31.64 15.85
CA LYS A 10 0.40 -31.06 14.55
C LYS A 10 0.66 -29.56 14.78
N ARG A 11 1.93 -29.14 14.64
CA ARG A 11 2.34 -27.74 14.81
C ARG A 11 1.43 -26.86 13.97
N ARG A 12 0.55 -26.10 14.64
CA ARG A 12 -0.37 -25.20 13.95
C ARG A 12 0.47 -24.09 13.35
N LEU A 13 0.47 -24.02 12.02
CA LEU A 13 1.20 -22.98 11.30
C LEU A 13 0.60 -21.62 11.66
N PHE A 14 1.45 -20.62 11.86
CA PHE A 14 1.01 -19.27 12.16
C PHE A 14 0.09 -18.75 11.03
N ARG A 15 -1.10 -18.26 11.40
CA ARG A 15 -2.09 -17.75 10.45
C ARG A 15 -2.23 -16.25 10.58
N PHE A 16 -1.95 -15.53 9.49
CA PHE A 16 -2.11 -14.09 9.43
C PHE A 16 -3.58 -13.68 9.51
N LYS A 17 -3.86 -12.74 10.40
CA LYS A 17 -5.12 -12.00 10.52
C LYS A 17 -4.90 -10.57 10.01
N PRO A 18 -5.97 -9.84 9.65
CA PRO A 18 -5.87 -8.43 9.25
C PRO A 18 -5.12 -7.57 10.28
N ALA A 19 -5.40 -7.74 11.57
CA ALA A 19 -4.64 -7.11 12.67
C ALA A 19 -3.12 -7.36 12.60
N PHE A 20 -2.71 -8.56 12.18
CA PHE A 20 -1.31 -8.94 12.06
C PHE A 20 -0.70 -8.40 10.77
N ASP A 21 -1.48 -8.31 9.69
CA ASP A 21 -1.05 -7.67 8.45
C ASP A 21 -0.72 -6.18 8.69
N VAL A 22 -1.48 -5.49 9.54
CA VAL A 22 -1.17 -4.10 9.94
C VAL A 22 0.23 -4.02 10.56
N VAL A 23 0.50 -4.82 11.59
CA VAL A 23 1.82 -4.86 12.26
C VAL A 23 2.93 -5.24 11.27
N LEU A 24 2.69 -6.27 10.46
CA LEU A 24 3.62 -6.73 9.42
C LEU A 24 4.02 -5.59 8.47
N VAL A 25 3.04 -4.90 7.88
CA VAL A 25 3.32 -3.85 6.89
C VAL A 25 4.01 -2.65 7.56
N ARG A 26 3.65 -2.30 8.80
CA ARG A 26 4.36 -1.25 9.55
C ARG A 26 5.84 -1.56 9.73
N GLU A 27 6.17 -2.76 10.21
CA GLU A 27 7.58 -3.15 10.41
C GLU A 27 8.36 -3.24 9.10
N VAL A 28 7.70 -3.66 8.02
CA VAL A 28 8.30 -3.69 6.68
C VAL A 28 8.62 -2.28 6.18
N ILE A 29 7.75 -1.29 6.41
CA ILE A 29 8.03 0.11 6.07
C ILE A 29 9.22 0.63 6.89
N ARG A 30 9.28 0.33 8.20
CA ARG A 30 10.38 0.77 9.08
C ARG A 30 11.74 0.22 8.67
N CYS A 31 11.80 -1.08 8.37
CA CYS A 31 13.06 -1.76 8.08
C CYS A 31 13.44 -1.71 6.60
N PHE A 32 12.46 -1.47 5.73
CA PHE A 32 12.55 -1.43 4.27
C PHE A 32 13.57 -2.41 3.66
N PRO A 33 13.29 -3.73 3.70
CA PRO A 33 14.28 -4.76 3.39
C PRO A 33 14.81 -4.74 1.95
N TRP A 34 14.15 -4.02 1.02
CA TRP A 34 14.62 -3.82 -0.35
C TRP A 34 15.77 -2.83 -0.49
N ALA A 35 16.03 -1.96 0.49
CA ALA A 35 17.22 -1.11 0.51
C ALA A 35 18.46 -1.84 1.03
N ALA A 36 18.31 -3.07 1.53
CA ALA A 36 19.46 -3.86 1.94
C ALA A 36 20.37 -4.11 0.73
N GLY A 37 21.66 -3.81 0.89
CA GLY A 37 22.68 -4.08 -0.12
C GLY A 37 22.70 -5.55 -0.56
N TYR A 38 23.31 -5.81 -1.73
CA TYR A 38 23.41 -7.15 -2.31
C TYR A 38 23.93 -8.16 -1.27
N GLY A 39 23.30 -9.34 -1.19
CA GLY A 39 23.61 -10.37 -0.20
C GLY A 39 23.05 -10.15 1.21
N ARG A 40 22.57 -8.95 1.56
CA ARG A 40 22.02 -8.63 2.90
C ARG A 40 20.49 -8.69 2.99
N THR A 41 19.80 -8.83 1.88
CA THR A 41 18.32 -8.86 1.82
C THR A 41 17.72 -9.92 2.74
N ARG A 42 18.33 -11.12 2.81
CA ARG A 42 17.86 -12.19 3.70
C ARG A 42 17.91 -11.78 5.18
N SER A 43 19.03 -11.21 5.61
CA SER A 43 19.20 -10.71 6.98
C SER A 43 18.22 -9.59 7.31
N ALA A 44 17.93 -8.71 6.36
CA ALA A 44 16.94 -7.65 6.53
C ALA A 44 15.53 -8.24 6.75
N TRP A 45 15.13 -9.23 5.96
CA TRP A 45 13.87 -9.94 6.18
C TRP A 45 13.82 -10.72 7.49
N MET A 46 14.94 -11.29 7.95
CA MET A 46 15.03 -11.90 9.28
C MET A 46 14.80 -10.86 10.39
N SER A 47 15.40 -9.67 10.29
CA SER A 47 15.15 -8.60 11.24
C SER A 47 13.69 -8.14 11.26
N VAL A 48 13.04 -8.06 10.08
CA VAL A 48 11.59 -7.78 10.00
C VAL A 48 10.80 -8.85 10.74
N ALA A 49 11.10 -10.12 10.50
CA ALA A 49 10.38 -11.22 11.15
C ALA A 49 10.51 -11.18 12.68
N THR A 50 11.72 -10.95 13.19
CA THR A 50 11.96 -10.77 14.63
C THR A 50 11.16 -9.60 15.19
N ARG A 51 11.18 -8.43 14.53
CA ARG A 51 10.42 -7.26 15.00
C ARG A 51 8.92 -7.48 14.99
N VAL A 52 8.37 -8.06 13.92
CA VAL A 52 6.96 -8.42 13.85
C VAL A 52 6.59 -9.36 14.99
N GLN A 53 7.42 -10.36 15.25
CA GLN A 53 7.20 -11.30 16.34
C GLN A 53 7.17 -10.58 17.70
N SER A 54 8.19 -9.77 18.02
CA SER A 54 8.26 -9.01 19.27
C SER A 54 7.08 -8.04 19.45
N THR A 55 6.67 -7.35 18.37
CA THR A 55 5.54 -6.43 18.41
C THR A 55 4.21 -7.16 18.61
N LEU A 56 4.02 -8.33 17.99
CA LEU A 56 2.82 -9.15 18.18
C LEU A 56 2.76 -9.77 19.58
N GLU A 57 3.89 -10.18 20.15
CA GLU A 57 4.00 -10.65 21.54
C GLU A 57 3.61 -9.53 22.52
N SER A 58 4.17 -8.33 22.32
CA SER A 58 3.95 -7.17 23.20
C SER A 58 2.54 -6.57 23.07
N MET A 59 2.06 -6.29 21.86
CA MET A 59 0.82 -5.52 21.65
C MET A 59 -0.43 -6.39 21.55
N LYS A 60 -0.30 -7.62 21.07
CA LYS A 60 -1.45 -8.48 20.75
C LYS A 60 -1.48 -9.74 21.63
N GLY A 61 -0.55 -9.88 22.57
CA GLY A 61 -0.47 -11.02 23.49
C GLY A 61 -0.27 -12.36 22.76
N VAL A 62 0.28 -12.33 21.55
CA VAL A 62 0.48 -13.55 20.75
C VAL A 62 1.77 -14.22 21.20
N ALA A 63 1.68 -15.38 21.86
CA ALA A 63 2.86 -16.14 22.26
C ALA A 63 3.40 -16.99 21.11
N PHE A 64 4.66 -16.77 20.72
CA PHE A 64 5.38 -17.67 19.82
C PHE A 64 6.22 -18.64 20.65
N THR A 65 5.95 -19.93 20.53
CA THR A 65 6.71 -20.99 21.21
C THR A 65 7.87 -21.46 20.34
N ARG A 66 8.81 -22.18 20.95
CA ARG A 66 9.97 -22.76 20.26
C ARG A 66 9.48 -23.73 19.17
N GLY A 67 9.47 -23.27 17.92
CA GLY A 67 8.97 -24.02 16.76
C GLY A 67 7.77 -23.42 16.02
N SER A 68 7.17 -22.33 16.50
CA SER A 68 6.17 -21.53 15.77
C SER A 68 6.69 -20.13 15.38
N ALA A 69 7.98 -19.87 15.58
CA ALA A 69 8.64 -18.61 15.25
C ALA A 69 8.37 -18.20 13.80
N LEU A 70 8.22 -16.89 13.60
CA LEU A 70 7.88 -16.32 12.31
C LEU A 70 9.12 -16.37 11.39
N ASP A 71 9.09 -17.20 10.35
CA ASP A 71 10.20 -17.29 9.42
C ASP A 71 10.21 -16.13 8.41
N HIS A 72 11.39 -15.63 8.07
CA HIS A 72 11.59 -14.55 7.10
C HIS A 72 10.95 -14.85 5.73
N ALA A 73 10.95 -16.12 5.29
CA ALA A 73 10.31 -16.53 4.05
C ALA A 73 8.78 -16.42 4.11
N ILE A 74 8.18 -16.73 5.27
CA ILE A 74 6.74 -16.62 5.51
C ILE A 74 6.31 -15.15 5.49
N VAL A 75 7.05 -14.30 6.22
CA VAL A 75 6.86 -12.84 6.26
C VAL A 75 6.92 -12.25 4.86
N LYS A 76 8.00 -12.53 4.13
CA LYS A 76 8.19 -12.04 2.76
C LYS A 76 7.04 -12.49 1.85
N ARG A 77 6.70 -13.78 1.85
CA ARG A 77 5.60 -14.32 1.04
C ARG A 77 4.27 -13.64 1.36
N ARG A 78 3.99 -13.37 2.64
CA ARG A 78 2.76 -12.68 3.05
C ARG A 78 2.72 -11.25 2.52
N VAL A 79 3.84 -10.51 2.59
CA VAL A 79 3.95 -9.15 2.04
C VAL A 79 3.77 -9.14 0.53
N ASP A 80 4.44 -10.05 -0.18
CA ASP A 80 4.32 -10.16 -1.64
C ASP A 80 2.85 -10.42 -2.05
N MET A 81 2.15 -11.33 -1.34
CA MET A 81 0.72 -11.61 -1.54
C MET A 81 -0.16 -10.38 -1.27
N LEU A 82 0.12 -9.61 -0.21
CA LEU A 82 -0.66 -8.41 0.12
C LEU A 82 -0.46 -7.30 -0.92
N LEU A 83 0.77 -7.06 -1.37
CA LEU A 83 1.06 -6.07 -2.40
C LEU A 83 0.42 -6.47 -3.74
N GLU A 84 0.45 -7.75 -4.08
CA GLU A 84 -0.16 -8.26 -5.31
C GLU A 84 -1.68 -8.10 -5.30
N ALA A 85 -2.34 -8.52 -4.22
CA ALA A 85 -3.78 -8.36 -4.07
C ALA A 85 -4.20 -6.88 -4.03
N PHE A 86 -3.39 -6.03 -3.40
CA PHE A 86 -3.62 -4.59 -3.38
C PHE A 86 -3.53 -3.97 -4.77
N ARG A 87 -2.50 -4.31 -5.55
CA ARG A 87 -2.33 -3.83 -6.93
C ARG A 87 -3.44 -4.29 -7.87
N LYS A 88 -3.99 -5.50 -7.65
CA LYS A 88 -5.14 -6.03 -8.39
C LYS A 88 -6.49 -5.55 -7.89
N ASN A 89 -6.52 -4.78 -6.81
CA ASN A 89 -7.75 -4.39 -6.11
C ASN A 89 -8.60 -5.60 -5.63
N GLU A 90 -7.95 -6.73 -5.34
CA GLU A 90 -8.57 -8.00 -4.91
C GLU A 90 -8.53 -8.19 -3.38
N MET A 91 -8.56 -7.09 -2.63
CA MET A 91 -8.45 -7.13 -1.16
C MET A 91 -9.62 -7.82 -0.46
N ALA A 92 -10.74 -8.05 -1.16
CA ALA A 92 -11.91 -8.75 -0.66
C ALA A 92 -11.60 -10.20 -0.22
N GLY A 93 -10.78 -10.92 -0.98
CA GLY A 93 -10.40 -12.31 -0.65
C GLY A 93 -9.51 -12.44 0.59
N LEU A 94 -8.95 -11.31 1.07
CA LEU A 94 -8.10 -11.22 2.27
C LEU A 94 -8.84 -10.61 3.46
N ARG A 95 -10.16 -10.38 3.34
CA ARG A 95 -11.02 -9.95 4.46
C ARG A 95 -11.37 -11.18 5.32
N GLY A 96 -10.43 -11.61 6.14
CA GLY A 96 -10.68 -12.61 7.19
C GLY A 96 -11.46 -11.99 8.36
N SER A 97 -11.48 -12.65 9.52
CA SER A 97 -11.96 -12.03 10.77
C SER A 97 -11.11 -10.79 11.08
N GLY A 98 -11.68 -9.60 10.97
CA GLY A 98 -11.03 -8.32 11.25
C GLY A 98 -12.06 -7.21 11.29
N THR A 99 -11.70 -6.09 11.92
CA THR A 99 -12.60 -4.93 11.98
C THR A 99 -12.42 -4.03 10.75
N PRO A 100 -13.43 -3.22 10.38
CA PRO A 100 -13.31 -2.23 9.31
C PRO A 100 -12.06 -1.35 9.43
N GLU A 101 -11.74 -0.94 10.66
CA GLU A 101 -10.60 -0.07 10.97
C GLU A 101 -9.26 -0.76 10.67
N GLU A 102 -9.16 -2.06 10.95
CA GLU A 102 -7.97 -2.86 10.62
C GLU A 102 -7.78 -3.00 9.10
N PHE A 103 -8.87 -3.18 8.35
CA PHE A 103 -8.80 -3.24 6.90
C PHE A 103 -8.38 -1.90 6.29
N ASP A 104 -8.92 -0.80 6.79
CA ASP A 104 -8.61 0.55 6.33
C ASP A 104 -7.16 0.92 6.66
N MET A 105 -6.71 0.63 7.88
CA MET A 105 -5.32 0.85 8.27
C MET A 105 -4.37 0.01 7.41
N ARG A 106 -4.68 -1.27 7.18
CA ARG A 106 -3.90 -2.14 6.29
C ARG A 106 -3.83 -1.56 4.87
N ASN A 107 -4.94 -1.09 4.31
CA ASN A 107 -4.97 -0.51 2.96
C ASN A 107 -4.16 0.78 2.87
N LYS A 108 -4.26 1.67 3.87
CA LYS A 108 -3.45 2.90 3.95
C LYS A 108 -1.96 2.58 4.00
N LEU A 109 -1.56 1.60 4.81
CA LEU A 109 -0.18 1.15 4.91
C LEU A 109 0.33 0.49 3.61
N LEU A 110 -0.51 -0.33 2.95
CA LEU A 110 -0.15 -0.93 1.67
C LEU A 110 0.00 0.12 0.57
N ALA A 111 -0.82 1.16 0.57
CA ALA A 111 -0.65 2.28 -0.36
C ALA A 111 0.69 3.01 -0.16
N ILE A 112 1.10 3.21 1.10
CA ILE A 112 2.42 3.79 1.43
C ILE A 112 3.54 2.85 0.95
N LEU A 113 3.47 1.56 1.32
CA LEU A 113 4.51 0.58 0.97
C LEU A 113 4.65 0.39 -0.54
N ALA A 114 3.53 0.29 -1.27
CA ALA A 114 3.51 0.10 -2.72
C ALA A 114 4.28 1.23 -3.42
N ARG A 115 4.04 2.49 -3.04
CA ARG A 115 4.76 3.65 -3.63
C ARG A 115 6.28 3.52 -3.47
N VAL A 116 6.77 3.16 -2.27
CA VAL A 116 8.23 3.05 -2.04
C VAL A 116 8.83 1.86 -2.80
N VAL A 117 8.10 0.74 -2.87
CA VAL A 117 8.53 -0.45 -3.63
C VAL A 117 8.53 -0.18 -5.14
N ASP A 118 7.54 0.56 -5.65
CA ASP A 118 7.47 0.96 -7.05
C ASP A 118 8.63 1.89 -7.40
N GLU A 119 8.94 2.90 -6.57
CA GLU A 119 10.13 3.74 -6.73
C GLU A 119 11.43 2.92 -6.76
N GLN A 120 11.49 1.85 -5.95
CA GLN A 120 12.64 0.95 -5.92
C GLN A 120 12.73 0.04 -7.16
N THR A 121 11.62 -0.29 -7.82
CA THR A 121 11.60 -1.23 -8.97
C THR A 121 11.58 -0.54 -10.33
N LEU A 122 10.94 0.64 -10.44
CA LEU A 122 10.78 1.38 -11.69
C LEU A 122 12.01 2.21 -12.05
N ASN A 123 12.75 2.71 -11.05
CA ASN A 123 13.89 3.60 -11.30
C ASN A 123 15.14 2.80 -11.67
N LYS A 124 15.50 2.83 -12.96
CA LYS A 124 16.85 2.52 -13.43
C LYS A 124 17.62 3.84 -13.55
N GLY A 125 18.78 3.95 -12.92
CA GLY A 125 19.66 5.13 -13.07
C GLY A 125 20.36 5.58 -11.78
N ALA A 126 21.32 6.49 -11.93
CA ALA A 126 22.21 6.96 -10.87
C ALA A 126 21.49 7.63 -9.68
N MET A 127 20.25 8.12 -9.88
CA MET A 127 19.47 8.80 -8.83
C MET A 127 18.45 7.89 -8.13
N ARG A 128 18.39 6.59 -8.46
CA ARG A 128 17.45 5.63 -7.86
C ARG A 128 17.51 5.66 -6.34
N GLU A 129 18.70 5.56 -5.78
CA GLU A 129 18.89 5.48 -4.32
C GLU A 129 18.37 6.74 -3.62
N LYS A 130 18.67 7.93 -4.14
CA LYS A 130 18.17 9.19 -3.58
C LYS A 130 16.64 9.28 -3.62
N ARG A 131 16.01 8.85 -4.73
CA ARG A 131 14.54 8.83 -4.85
C ARG A 131 13.90 7.85 -3.89
N VAL A 132 14.47 6.65 -3.77
CA VAL A 132 13.98 5.61 -2.85
C VAL A 132 14.13 6.05 -1.40
N GLN A 133 15.24 6.71 -1.05
CA GLN A 133 15.42 7.30 0.27
C GLN A 133 14.41 8.41 0.55
N ALA A 134 14.16 9.30 -0.41
CA ALA A 134 13.14 10.35 -0.27
C ALA A 134 11.73 9.76 -0.10
N ALA A 135 11.38 8.76 -0.92
CA ALA A 135 10.11 8.04 -0.83
C ALA A 135 9.97 7.32 0.52
N LEU A 136 11.06 6.71 1.02
CA LEU A 136 11.09 6.07 2.34
C LEU A 136 10.91 7.09 3.47
N GLN A 137 11.54 8.27 3.40
CA GLN A 137 11.34 9.32 4.39
C GLN A 137 9.87 9.78 4.44
N VAL A 138 9.25 9.99 3.27
CA VAL A 138 7.83 10.31 3.18
C VAL A 138 6.97 9.19 3.77
N ALA A 139 7.31 7.93 3.49
CA ALA A 139 6.61 6.77 4.04
C ALA A 139 6.70 6.69 5.56
N LEU A 140 7.88 6.95 6.14
CA LEU A 140 8.07 6.98 7.59
C LEU A 140 7.30 8.12 8.26
N ARG A 141 7.25 9.30 7.61
CA ARG A 141 6.41 10.41 8.08
C ARG A 141 4.92 10.05 8.07
N ASN A 142 4.42 9.54 6.95
CA ASN A 142 3.02 9.12 6.83
C ASN A 142 2.68 8.01 7.83
N LEU A 143 3.62 7.09 8.08
CA LEU A 143 3.48 6.07 9.11
C LEU A 143 3.33 6.70 10.51
N ALA A 144 4.17 7.67 10.86
CA ALA A 144 4.10 8.37 12.14
C ALA A 144 2.77 9.14 12.30
N GLU A 145 2.27 9.78 11.25
CA GLU A 145 0.97 10.46 11.24
C GLU A 145 -0.18 9.47 11.53
N LEU A 146 -0.18 8.29 10.91
CA LEU A 146 -1.18 7.23 11.16
C LEU A 146 -1.10 6.64 12.58
N GLU A 147 0.07 6.69 13.22
CA GLU A 147 0.25 6.24 14.60
C GLU A 147 -0.16 7.29 15.62
N GLY A 148 0.10 8.57 15.35
CA GLY A 148 -0.31 9.68 16.21
C GLY A 148 -1.82 9.84 16.31
N THR A 149 -2.57 9.62 15.21
CA THR A 149 -4.03 9.72 15.23
C THR A 149 -4.70 8.62 16.06
N ALA A 150 -4.07 7.46 16.22
CA ALA A 150 -4.63 6.35 17.01
C ALA A 150 -4.43 6.51 18.52
N GLY A 151 -3.55 7.43 18.97
CA GLY A 151 -3.21 7.65 20.38
C GLY A 151 -4.02 8.73 21.09
N MET A 152 -4.76 9.59 20.36
CA MET A 152 -5.63 10.61 20.94
C MET A 152 -7.03 10.06 21.24
N VAL A 153 -7.10 9.10 22.16
CA VAL A 153 -8.34 8.88 22.92
C VAL A 153 -8.36 9.93 24.01
N VAL A 154 -9.16 10.97 23.77
CA VAL A 154 -9.48 12.05 24.71
C VAL A 154 -9.93 11.43 26.04
N PRO A 155 -9.32 11.78 27.20
CA PRO A 155 -9.86 11.36 28.48
C PRO A 155 -11.23 12.02 28.70
N PRO A 156 -12.22 11.32 29.27
CA PRO A 156 -13.52 11.92 29.56
C PRO A 156 -13.35 13.10 30.52
N SER A 157 -13.91 14.25 30.13
CA SER A 157 -13.94 15.48 30.92
C SER A 157 -14.28 15.23 32.38
N VAL A 158 -13.29 15.44 33.25
CA VAL A 158 -13.47 15.54 34.70
C VAL A 158 -13.93 16.96 35.03
N GLY A 159 -15.07 17.04 35.73
CA GLY A 159 -15.27 17.97 36.84
C GLY A 159 -15.53 19.45 36.50
N LEU A 160 -16.81 19.79 36.31
CA LEU A 160 -17.31 21.13 36.65
C LEU A 160 -17.68 21.14 38.14
N THR A 161 -16.77 21.63 38.98
CA THR A 161 -17.05 22.07 40.36
C THR A 161 -17.21 23.60 40.39
N PRO A 162 -18.33 24.14 40.90
CA PRO A 162 -18.50 25.58 41.16
C PRO A 162 -17.89 26.02 42.51
N PRO A 163 -17.68 27.34 42.73
CA PRO A 163 -16.81 27.89 43.77
C PRO A 163 -17.45 28.01 45.17
N PRO A 164 -16.66 28.26 46.24
CA PRO A 164 -17.12 28.18 47.62
C PRO A 164 -17.73 29.48 48.13
N ALA A 165 -18.81 29.38 48.91
CA ALA A 165 -19.31 30.44 49.78
C ALA A 165 -19.62 29.85 51.17
N ALA A 166 -19.35 30.66 52.19
CA ALA A 166 -19.14 30.26 53.57
C ALA A 166 -20.42 30.04 54.41
N ALA A 167 -20.22 29.26 55.48
CA ALA A 167 -20.77 29.38 56.83
C ALA A 167 -22.12 28.70 57.21
N SER A 168 -22.02 27.95 58.33
CA SER A 168 -23.00 27.70 59.42
C SER A 168 -23.91 26.44 59.37
N THR A 169 -23.50 25.36 60.08
CA THR A 169 -24.21 24.60 61.16
C THR A 169 -25.74 24.35 61.15
N PRO A 170 -26.31 23.35 61.89
CA PRO A 170 -25.90 21.98 62.27
C PRO A 170 -27.12 20.94 62.14
N PRO A 171 -27.34 19.87 62.95
CA PRO A 171 -27.22 18.46 62.51
C PRO A 171 -28.44 17.52 62.72
N ALA A 172 -28.28 16.24 62.28
CA ALA A 172 -28.91 14.98 62.75
C ALA A 172 -30.33 14.60 62.19
N PRO A 173 -30.86 13.37 62.46
CA PRO A 173 -30.33 12.02 62.19
C PRO A 173 -31.39 11.02 61.60
N SER A 174 -30.97 9.78 61.28
CA SER A 174 -31.78 8.52 61.17
C SER A 174 -32.81 8.45 60.01
N THR A 175 -33.10 7.35 59.31
CA THR A 175 -33.25 5.91 59.64
C THR A 175 -33.29 5.06 58.33
N PRO A 176 -33.27 3.71 58.43
CA PRO A 176 -33.19 2.74 57.33
C PRO A 176 -34.56 2.16 56.92
N LEU A 177 -34.67 1.44 55.79
CA LEU A 177 -35.56 0.28 55.54
C LEU A 177 -35.52 -0.07 54.03
N MET A 178 -34.88 -1.17 53.62
CA MET A 178 -35.45 -2.51 53.36
C MET A 178 -35.94 -2.75 51.90
N PRO A 179 -35.91 -4.01 51.43
CA PRO A 179 -35.87 -4.42 50.02
C PRO A 179 -37.18 -5.05 49.53
N ILE A 180 -37.43 -5.07 48.22
CA ILE A 180 -38.47 -5.91 47.60
C ILE A 180 -37.94 -6.47 46.27
N ALA A 181 -37.49 -7.72 46.34
CA ALA A 181 -38.00 -8.93 45.66
C ALA A 181 -38.39 -8.93 44.15
N PRO A 182 -38.40 -10.13 43.53
CA PRO A 182 -38.17 -10.36 42.09
C PRO A 182 -39.42 -10.87 41.34
N ALA A 183 -39.21 -11.42 40.13
CA ALA A 183 -39.95 -12.52 39.44
C ALA A 183 -40.55 -12.14 38.04
N PRO A 184 -41.06 -13.10 37.23
CA PRO A 184 -40.32 -13.68 36.09
C PRO A 184 -41.16 -13.91 34.79
N VAL A 185 -40.61 -14.74 33.88
CA VAL A 185 -41.27 -15.61 32.87
C VAL A 185 -41.64 -15.00 31.51
N ALA A 186 -41.05 -15.53 30.44
CA ALA A 186 -41.78 -16.15 29.31
C ALA A 186 -40.85 -16.89 28.34
N VAL A 187 -41.25 -18.12 28.03
CA VAL A 187 -40.68 -19.09 27.11
C VAL A 187 -41.51 -19.10 25.83
N ALA A 188 -40.90 -19.20 24.64
CA ALA A 188 -41.43 -19.86 23.43
C ALA A 188 -40.33 -19.83 22.34
N ALA A 189 -39.70 -20.94 21.96
CA ALA A 189 -40.18 -22.01 21.07
C ALA A 189 -40.19 -21.63 19.57
N VAL A 190 -39.28 -22.25 18.82
CA VAL A 190 -39.23 -22.40 17.35
C VAL A 190 -40.10 -23.62 16.97
N PRO A 191 -40.72 -23.72 15.76
CA PRO A 191 -40.01 -24.38 14.64
C PRO A 191 -40.41 -23.96 13.19
N SER A 192 -39.48 -24.26 12.27
CA SER A 192 -39.52 -24.62 10.83
C SER A 192 -40.81 -24.53 9.99
N ARG A 193 -40.68 -24.12 8.70
CA ARG A 193 -40.80 -25.02 7.49
C ARG A 193 -41.21 -24.28 6.17
N ALA A 194 -40.54 -24.69 5.09
CA ALA A 194 -40.93 -24.74 3.65
C ALA A 194 -40.81 -23.51 2.70
N SER A 195 -39.93 -23.68 1.71
CA SER A 195 -40.00 -23.20 0.30
C SER A 195 -41.13 -23.91 -0.49
N PRO A 196 -41.35 -23.79 -1.84
CA PRO A 196 -40.70 -22.96 -2.88
C PRO A 196 -41.70 -22.26 -3.85
N SER A 197 -41.22 -21.42 -4.80
CA SER A 197 -41.92 -21.28 -6.10
C SER A 197 -40.99 -20.75 -7.22
N PRO A 198 -41.11 -21.25 -8.48
CA PRO A 198 -40.18 -21.03 -9.60
C PRO A 198 -40.74 -20.11 -10.70
N SER A 199 -39.87 -19.62 -11.61
CA SER A 199 -40.05 -19.38 -13.07
C SER A 199 -39.17 -18.21 -13.58
N PRO A 200 -38.97 -18.03 -14.90
CA PRO A 200 -38.62 -19.00 -15.94
C PRO A 200 -37.33 -18.61 -16.72
N VAL A 201 -36.79 -19.59 -17.43
CA VAL A 201 -35.63 -19.51 -18.35
C VAL A 201 -36.12 -19.25 -19.78
N PRO A 202 -35.38 -18.53 -20.63
CA PRO A 202 -35.38 -18.79 -22.07
C PRO A 202 -34.10 -19.51 -22.52
N GLN A 203 -34.33 -20.61 -23.25
CA GLN A 203 -33.40 -21.33 -24.13
C GLN A 203 -32.78 -20.33 -25.14
N ASN A 204 -31.53 -20.43 -25.59
CA ASN A 204 -30.96 -21.37 -26.57
C ASN A 204 -29.59 -20.70 -26.94
N VAL A 205 -28.45 -21.34 -27.15
CA VAL A 205 -28.02 -22.05 -28.37
C VAL A 205 -26.64 -22.66 -28.09
N GLN A 206 -26.46 -23.89 -28.58
CA GLN A 206 -25.26 -24.70 -28.55
C GLN A 206 -24.12 -24.12 -29.40
N GLN A 207 -22.88 -24.21 -28.91
CA GLN A 207 -21.73 -24.48 -29.78
C GLN A 207 -20.63 -25.22 -29.02
N SER A 208 -20.54 -26.51 -29.34
CA SER A 208 -19.50 -27.44 -28.96
C SER A 208 -18.23 -27.19 -29.76
N THR A 209 -17.09 -27.06 -29.09
CA THR A 209 -15.79 -27.46 -29.67
C THR A 209 -14.94 -28.11 -28.58
N SER A 210 -14.86 -29.44 -28.67
CA SER A 210 -13.91 -30.29 -27.97
C SER A 210 -12.53 -30.11 -28.59
N VAL A 211 -11.53 -29.75 -27.78
CA VAL A 211 -10.13 -29.97 -28.14
C VAL A 211 -9.46 -30.79 -27.05
N GLN A 212 -8.97 -31.92 -27.55
CA GLN A 212 -8.47 -33.11 -26.90
C GLN A 212 -7.09 -32.85 -26.28
N GLN A 213 -6.95 -33.16 -24.99
CA GLN A 213 -5.66 -33.28 -24.32
C GLN A 213 -4.96 -34.56 -24.79
N ASN A 214 -3.77 -34.40 -25.35
CA ASN A 214 -2.78 -35.46 -25.53
C ASN A 214 -1.42 -34.75 -25.35
N GLY A 215 -0.64 -35.05 -24.33
CA GLY A 215 0.15 -36.26 -24.27
C GLY A 215 1.56 -35.83 -23.87
N SER A 216 1.94 -36.18 -22.65
CA SER A 216 3.28 -36.11 -22.11
C SER A 216 4.32 -36.65 -23.09
N ASN A 217 5.45 -35.95 -23.28
CA ASN A 217 6.68 -36.63 -23.61
C ASN A 217 7.92 -35.94 -23.03
N LYS A 218 8.66 -36.76 -22.29
CA LYS A 218 9.90 -36.46 -21.59
C LYS A 218 11.02 -36.32 -22.62
N ARG A 219 11.93 -35.39 -22.34
CA ARG A 219 13.19 -35.16 -23.04
C ARG A 219 14.25 -36.12 -22.50
N PRO A 220 14.95 -36.88 -23.34
CA PRO A 220 16.30 -37.35 -23.01
C PRO A 220 17.34 -36.77 -23.98
N LEU A 221 18.49 -36.45 -23.39
CA LEU A 221 19.73 -36.07 -24.03
C LEU A 221 20.32 -37.25 -24.82
N ARG A 222 20.78 -37.02 -26.06
CA ARG A 222 21.94 -37.75 -26.62
C ARG A 222 22.55 -37.03 -27.84
N ALA A 223 23.88 -37.07 -27.88
CA ALA A 223 24.80 -36.44 -28.82
C ALA A 223 24.68 -36.98 -30.27
N PRO A 224 25.20 -36.27 -31.28
CA PRO A 224 25.37 -36.81 -32.62
C PRO A 224 26.77 -37.42 -32.82
N VAL A 225 26.79 -38.63 -33.37
CA VAL A 225 27.95 -39.25 -34.03
C VAL A 225 27.72 -39.17 -35.54
N VAL A 226 28.83 -38.99 -36.24
CA VAL A 226 29.03 -38.88 -37.69
C VAL A 226 28.49 -40.08 -38.47
N ALA A 227 27.83 -39.84 -39.61
CA ALA A 227 27.87 -40.74 -40.76
C ALA A 227 27.55 -40.00 -42.07
N VAL A 228 28.24 -40.43 -43.12
CA VAL A 228 28.39 -39.87 -44.46
C VAL A 228 27.57 -40.68 -45.47
N ALA A 229 27.16 -39.99 -46.55
CA ALA A 229 26.77 -40.46 -47.89
C ALA A 229 25.39 -41.12 -48.11
N GLY A 230 24.78 -40.72 -49.24
CA GLY A 230 23.65 -41.40 -49.86
C GLY A 230 22.75 -40.46 -50.66
N ALA A 231 23.00 -40.34 -51.95
CA ALA A 231 22.29 -39.47 -52.89
C ALA A 231 20.97 -40.05 -53.41
N ALA A 232 20.20 -39.15 -54.03
CA ALA A 232 19.17 -39.33 -55.07
C ALA A 232 17.73 -39.65 -54.61
N GLY A 233 16.80 -38.77 -55.02
CA GLY A 233 15.36 -39.01 -54.92
C GLY A 233 14.48 -37.79 -55.16
N SER A 234 14.30 -37.44 -56.44
CA SER A 234 13.09 -36.84 -57.03
C SER A 234 12.71 -35.36 -56.81
N GLN A 235 12.26 -34.83 -57.94
CA GLN A 235 11.76 -33.49 -58.23
C GLN A 235 10.40 -33.20 -57.59
N GLU A 236 10.06 -31.91 -57.66
CA GLU A 236 8.70 -31.39 -57.87
C GLU A 236 7.90 -30.98 -56.62
N MET A 237 8.15 -29.76 -56.14
CA MET A 237 7.16 -28.84 -55.56
C MET A 237 7.79 -27.45 -55.35
N LYS A 238 8.12 -26.77 -56.44
CA LYS A 238 8.45 -25.34 -56.45
C LYS A 238 7.16 -24.57 -56.78
N ARG A 239 6.47 -24.06 -55.75
CA ARG A 239 5.59 -22.85 -55.73
C ARG A 239 4.64 -22.89 -54.51
N ALA A 240 5.17 -22.76 -53.29
CA ALA A 240 4.37 -22.51 -52.08
C ALA A 240 5.18 -21.88 -50.93
N ARG A 241 6.29 -21.19 -51.23
CA ARG A 241 7.24 -20.68 -50.21
C ARG A 241 7.42 -19.16 -50.19
N VAL A 242 6.71 -18.42 -51.05
CA VAL A 242 6.85 -16.95 -51.11
C VAL A 242 5.82 -16.23 -50.23
N GLU A 243 4.60 -16.74 -50.08
CA GLU A 243 3.53 -16.03 -49.34
C GLU A 243 3.72 -16.03 -47.81
N LYS A 244 4.34 -17.07 -47.25
CA LYS A 244 4.56 -17.16 -45.79
C LYS A 244 5.57 -16.11 -45.29
N THR A 245 6.43 -15.62 -46.17
CA THR A 245 7.40 -14.57 -45.86
C THR A 245 6.74 -13.19 -45.84
N VAL A 246 5.76 -12.93 -46.72
CA VAL A 246 5.06 -11.64 -46.80
C VAL A 246 4.19 -11.39 -45.56
N VAL A 247 3.41 -12.39 -45.12
CA VAL A 247 2.55 -12.27 -43.93
C VAL A 247 3.37 -12.06 -42.63
N THR A 248 4.59 -12.60 -42.59
CA THR A 248 5.49 -12.43 -41.43
C THR A 248 6.10 -11.02 -41.40
N VAL A 249 6.42 -10.45 -42.56
CA VAL A 249 6.95 -9.08 -42.68
C VAL A 249 5.86 -8.05 -42.35
N ASP A 250 4.63 -8.24 -42.84
CA ASP A 250 3.50 -7.35 -42.51
C ASP A 250 3.17 -7.37 -41.01
N SER A 251 3.26 -8.54 -40.37
CA SER A 251 3.11 -8.65 -38.92
C SER A 251 4.22 -7.91 -38.16
N ALA A 252 5.46 -8.00 -38.62
CA ALA A 252 6.59 -7.28 -38.01
C ALA A 252 6.45 -5.76 -38.16
N LEU A 253 6.04 -5.27 -39.33
CA LEU A 253 5.76 -3.86 -39.57
C LEU A 253 4.61 -3.35 -38.69
N SER A 254 3.53 -4.13 -38.54
CA SER A 254 2.41 -3.76 -37.65
C SER A 254 2.83 -3.63 -36.17
N PHE A 255 3.80 -4.44 -35.74
CA PHE A 255 4.33 -4.39 -34.39
C PHE A 255 5.24 -3.17 -34.19
N GLU A 256 6.08 -2.86 -35.18
CA GLU A 256 6.89 -1.64 -35.16
C GLU A 256 6.02 -0.37 -35.18
N GLU A 257 4.95 -0.34 -35.98
CA GLU A 257 4.01 0.78 -36.02
C GLU A 257 3.33 0.98 -34.66
N ARG A 258 2.88 -0.11 -34.01
CA ARG A 258 2.30 -0.04 -32.66
C ARG A 258 3.31 0.45 -31.63
N LYS A 259 4.58 0.03 -31.75
CA LYS A 259 5.66 0.49 -30.87
C LYS A 259 5.93 1.98 -31.08
N LEU A 260 5.94 2.45 -32.33
CA LEU A 260 6.12 3.87 -32.66
C LEU A 260 5.01 4.73 -32.03
N ARG A 261 3.75 4.31 -32.14
CA ARG A 261 2.61 5.02 -31.51
C ARG A 261 2.72 5.11 -29.98
N LEU A 262 3.27 4.08 -29.34
CA LEU A 262 3.47 4.11 -27.88
C LEU A 262 4.59 5.07 -27.49
N GLU A 263 5.67 5.12 -28.28
CA GLU A 263 6.75 6.08 -28.05
C GLU A 263 6.27 7.52 -28.32
N GLU A 264 5.50 7.75 -29.38
CA GLU A 264 4.88 9.03 -29.68
C GLU A 264 3.97 9.50 -28.53
N ARG A 265 3.15 8.60 -27.97
CA ARG A 265 2.32 8.91 -26.79
C ARG A 265 3.16 9.23 -25.56
N ARG A 266 4.31 8.58 -25.40
CA ARG A 266 5.25 8.86 -24.30
C ARG A 266 5.88 10.24 -24.44
N VAL A 267 6.32 10.59 -25.65
CA VAL A 267 6.87 11.91 -25.98
C VAL A 267 5.83 12.99 -25.74
N ALA A 268 4.58 12.79 -26.18
CA ALA A 268 3.50 13.75 -25.95
C ALA A 268 3.24 14.03 -24.46
N LEU A 269 3.27 13.00 -23.61
CA LEU A 269 3.12 13.18 -22.15
C LEU A 269 4.33 13.90 -21.53
N GLU A 270 5.53 13.67 -22.07
CA GLU A 270 6.74 14.36 -21.63
C GLU A 270 6.72 15.84 -22.04
N GLU A 271 6.27 16.14 -23.26
CA GLU A 271 6.07 17.51 -23.75
C GLU A 271 5.01 18.26 -22.94
N GLU A 272 3.88 17.62 -22.62
CA GLU A 272 2.83 18.21 -21.76
C GLU A 272 3.37 18.53 -20.35
N ARG A 273 4.14 17.61 -19.77
CA ARG A 273 4.79 17.84 -18.48
C ARG A 273 5.76 19.02 -18.54
N LEU A 274 6.55 19.13 -19.60
CA LEU A 274 7.54 20.19 -19.79
C LEU A 274 6.85 21.55 -20.02
N ALA A 275 5.72 21.56 -20.72
CA ALA A 275 4.87 22.75 -20.88
C ALA A 275 4.30 23.22 -19.53
N TRP A 276 3.80 22.30 -18.71
CA TRP A 276 3.32 22.60 -17.36
C TRP A 276 4.42 23.16 -16.46
N GLU A 277 5.61 22.56 -16.50
CA GLU A 277 6.79 23.03 -15.76
C GLU A 277 7.22 24.44 -16.20
N LYS A 278 7.22 24.71 -17.51
CA LYS A 278 7.50 26.04 -18.07
C LYS A 278 6.47 27.08 -17.63
N GLN A 279 5.18 26.74 -17.64
CA GLN A 279 4.12 27.63 -17.18
C GLN A 279 4.28 27.96 -15.69
N LYS A 280 4.56 26.95 -14.87
CA LYS A 280 4.82 27.14 -13.44
C LYS A 280 6.03 28.04 -13.20
N ALA A 281 7.14 27.82 -13.89
CA ALA A 281 8.33 28.67 -13.79
C ALA A 281 8.04 30.12 -14.20
N GLN A 282 7.21 30.33 -15.23
CA GLN A 282 6.78 31.66 -15.65
C GLN A 282 5.91 32.34 -14.58
N GLN A 283 5.01 31.60 -13.94
CA GLN A 283 4.20 32.12 -12.83
C GLN A 283 5.07 32.51 -11.64
N GLU A 284 5.99 31.64 -11.21
CA GLU A 284 6.92 31.94 -10.11
C GLU A 284 7.78 33.17 -10.44
N GLY A 285 8.19 33.34 -11.71
CA GLY A 285 8.90 34.54 -12.16
C GLY A 285 8.05 35.82 -12.02
N LYS A 286 6.76 35.77 -12.39
CA LYS A 286 5.82 36.89 -12.23
C LYS A 286 5.59 37.22 -10.76
N GLU A 287 5.42 36.22 -9.91
CA GLU A 287 5.25 36.41 -8.46
C GLU A 287 6.48 37.05 -7.82
N ARG A 288 7.69 36.59 -8.20
CA ARG A 288 8.95 37.22 -7.76
C ARG A 288 9.06 38.67 -8.22
N GLN A 289 8.69 38.97 -9.47
CA GLN A 289 8.70 40.35 -9.97
C GLN A 289 7.72 41.23 -9.19
N ALA A 290 6.50 40.75 -8.95
CA ALA A 290 5.52 41.49 -8.17
C ALA A 290 6.01 41.81 -6.73
N LEU A 291 6.71 40.87 -6.09
CA LEU A 291 7.33 41.13 -4.78
C LEU A 291 8.42 42.20 -4.84
N LEU A 292 9.25 42.18 -5.88
CA LEU A 292 10.28 43.21 -6.10
C LEU A 292 9.66 44.60 -6.33
N ASP A 293 8.56 44.68 -7.09
CA ASP A 293 7.85 45.93 -7.35
C ASP A 293 7.24 46.49 -6.04
N VAL A 294 6.68 45.64 -5.18
CA VAL A 294 6.19 46.05 -3.85
C VAL A 294 7.33 46.58 -2.98
N LEU A 295 8.48 45.91 -2.96
CA LEU A 295 9.64 46.39 -2.20
C LEU A 295 10.18 47.71 -2.74
N SER A 296 10.21 47.87 -4.08
CA SER A 296 10.63 49.11 -4.74
C SER A 296 9.71 50.28 -4.40
N THR A 297 8.39 50.08 -4.44
CA THR A 297 7.39 51.11 -4.09
C THR A 297 7.46 51.50 -2.61
N GLN A 298 7.63 50.53 -1.71
CA GLN A 298 7.86 50.81 -0.29
C GLN A 298 9.16 51.61 -0.08
N GLY A 299 10.24 51.24 -0.77
CA GLY A 299 11.50 51.97 -0.73
C GLY A 299 11.34 53.43 -1.18
N SER A 300 10.61 53.66 -2.28
CA SER A 300 10.31 55.01 -2.78
C SER A 300 9.53 55.84 -1.75
N LEU A 301 8.49 55.27 -1.14
CA LEU A 301 7.69 55.97 -0.13
C LEU A 301 8.53 56.38 1.09
N VAL A 302 9.42 55.50 1.57
CA VAL A 302 10.33 55.80 2.67
C VAL A 302 11.28 56.95 2.30
N THR A 303 11.82 56.94 1.08
CA THR A 303 12.70 58.04 0.62
C THR A 303 11.97 59.37 0.52
N GLU A 304 10.71 59.38 0.08
CA GLU A 304 9.87 60.57 -0.02
C GLU A 304 9.53 61.14 1.37
N LEU A 305 9.15 60.28 2.32
CA LEU A 305 8.95 60.66 3.73
C LEU A 305 10.21 61.28 4.34
N LEU A 306 11.39 60.71 4.10
CA LEU A 306 12.66 61.26 4.57
C LEU A 306 13.01 62.59 3.89
N ALA A 307 12.63 62.79 2.63
CA ALA A 307 12.81 64.06 1.93
C ALA A 307 11.88 65.15 2.50
N HIS A 308 10.61 64.83 2.75
CA HIS A 308 9.67 65.74 3.40
C HIS A 308 10.14 66.15 4.79
N LEU A 309 10.56 65.20 5.63
CA LEU A 309 11.09 65.50 6.97
C LEU A 309 12.31 66.42 6.92
N ARG A 310 13.21 66.24 5.94
CA ARG A 310 14.36 67.12 5.73
C ARG A 310 13.94 68.53 5.28
N SER A 311 13.00 68.63 4.35
CA SER A 311 12.47 69.91 3.87
C SER A 311 11.79 70.71 4.98
N THR A 312 10.92 70.06 5.77
CA THR A 312 10.23 70.68 6.90
C THR A 312 11.22 71.17 7.97
N LYS A 313 12.28 70.39 8.26
CA LYS A 313 13.32 70.80 9.21
C LYS A 313 14.08 72.05 8.75
N MET A 314 14.36 72.18 7.45
CA MET A 314 15.04 73.37 6.91
C MET A 314 14.15 74.61 6.97
N ALA A 315 12.85 74.48 6.70
CA ALA A 315 11.90 75.59 6.78
C ALA A 315 11.74 76.16 8.20
N MET A 316 11.89 75.33 9.24
CA MET A 316 11.82 75.78 10.64
C MET A 316 13.07 76.54 11.11
N ASN A 317 14.23 76.35 10.46
CA ASN A 317 15.48 77.02 10.84
C ASN A 317 15.64 78.43 10.25
N THR A 318 14.73 78.86 9.37
CA THR A 318 14.76 80.16 8.68
C THR A 318 13.92 81.26 9.36
N HIS A 319 13.39 81.01 10.56
CA HIS A 319 12.65 81.97 11.39
C HIS A 319 13.40 82.24 12.69
#